data_AF-A0A7J9YBY3-F1
#
_entry.id   AF-A0A7J9YBY3-F1
#
_cell.length_a   1.000
_cell.length_b   1.000
_cell.length_c   1.000
_cell.angle_alpha   90.00
_cell.angle_beta   90.00
_cell.angle_gamma   90.00
#
_symmetry.space_group_name_H-M   'P 1'
#
loop_
_entity.id
_entity.type
_entity.pdbx_description
1 polymer ?
#
loop_
_entity_poly.entity_id
_entity_poly.type
_entity_poly.pdbx_seq_one_letter_code
_entity_poly.pdbx_strand_id
1 'polypeptide(L)'
;AAQRPRAQPDLTRCIVHARADTIPHPRITRAYRNLLLDNGFHDVEVEVDTAIFTDATMQPLLAGHADAARQTGAISGERAEAWVSEQARRAASGRLMVVVPMFLAAATR
;
A
#
# COMPACT_ATOMS: atom_id res chain seq x y z
N ALA A 1 19.28 27.17 8.98
CA ALA A 1 19.02 25.74 9.27
C ALA A 1 17.95 25.25 8.32
N ALA A 2 18.24 24.28 7.44
CA ALA A 2 17.25 23.77 6.50
C ALA A 2 16.17 22.98 7.27
N GLN A 3 14.92 23.43 7.14
CA GLN A 3 13.74 22.77 7.70
C GLN A 3 13.71 21.31 7.21
N ARG A 4 13.76 20.33 8.12
CA ARG A 4 13.52 18.92 7.74
C ARG A 4 12.16 18.85 7.04
N PRO A 5 12.03 18.22 5.85
CA PRO A 5 10.74 17.99 5.23
C PRO A 5 9.84 17.27 6.23
N ARG A 6 8.78 17.94 6.69
CA ARG A 6 7.83 17.37 7.65
C ARG A 6 7.14 16.21 6.93
N ALA A 7 7.17 15.02 7.51
CA ALA A 7 6.33 13.92 7.03
C ALA A 7 4.89 14.43 6.97
N GLN A 8 4.20 14.19 5.85
CA GLN A 8 2.78 14.49 5.68
C GLN A 8 1.99 13.19 5.82
N PRO A 9 1.75 12.71 7.07
CA PRO A 9 1.08 11.43 7.31
C PRO A 9 -0.32 11.42 6.72
N ASP A 10 -1.03 12.55 6.76
CA ASP A 10 -2.39 12.65 6.23
C ASP A 10 -2.44 12.56 4.71
N LEU A 11 -1.45 13.13 4.01
CA LEU A 11 -1.34 13.01 2.56
C LEU A 11 -1.04 11.56 2.16
N THR A 12 -0.09 10.92 2.84
CA THR A 12 0.25 9.51 2.57
C THR A 12 -0.95 8.60 2.81
N ARG A 13 -1.68 8.82 3.93
CA ARG A 13 -2.91 8.08 4.23
C ARG A 13 -3.96 8.31 3.14
N CYS A 14 -4.22 9.56 2.75
CA CYS A 14 -5.17 9.88 1.69
C CYS A 14 -4.85 9.15 0.38
N ILE A 15 -3.58 9.15 -0.05
CA ILE A 15 -3.13 8.46 -1.27
C ILE A 15 -3.35 6.94 -1.18
N VAL A 16 -2.92 6.32 -0.08
CA VAL A 16 -3.05 4.86 0.11
C VAL A 16 -4.52 4.44 0.15
N HIS A 17 -5.37 5.21 0.84
CA HIS A 17 -6.81 4.96 0.89
C HIS A 17 -7.47 5.16 -0.48
N ALA A 18 -7.20 6.26 -1.17
CA ALA A 18 -7.74 6.51 -2.50
C ALA A 18 -7.37 5.39 -3.49
N ARG A 19 -6.13 4.90 -3.44
CA ARG A 19 -5.71 3.74 -4.26
C ARG A 19 -6.44 2.45 -3.86
N ALA A 20 -6.64 2.21 -2.56
CA ALA A 20 -7.36 1.04 -2.08
C ALA A 20 -8.83 1.07 -2.52
N ASP A 21 -9.47 2.23 -2.52
CA ASP A 21 -10.87 2.40 -2.90
C ASP A 21 -11.12 2.13 -4.40
N THR A 22 -10.07 2.04 -5.24
CA THR A 22 -10.19 1.60 -6.64
C THR A 22 -10.15 0.08 -6.83
N ILE A 23 -9.96 -0.70 -5.76
CA ILE A 23 -9.96 -2.17 -5.77
C ILE A 23 -11.34 -2.63 -5.28
N PRO A 24 -12.03 -3.57 -5.94
CA PRO A 24 -13.38 -4.01 -5.53
C PRO A 24 -13.49 -4.48 -4.07
N HIS A 25 -12.49 -5.21 -3.58
CA HIS A 25 -12.43 -5.70 -2.21
C HIS A 25 -11.03 -5.49 -1.61
N PRO A 26 -10.66 -4.25 -1.23
CA PRO A 26 -9.28 -3.90 -0.86
C PRO A 26 -8.82 -4.53 0.46
N ARG A 27 -9.75 -5.11 1.22
CA ARG A 27 -9.52 -5.73 2.52
C ARG A 27 -9.95 -7.20 2.53
N ILE A 28 -10.07 -7.81 1.35
CA ILE A 28 -10.58 -9.19 1.17
C ILE A 28 -9.78 -10.23 1.95
N THR A 29 -8.50 -10.00 2.18
CA THR A 29 -7.62 -10.87 2.98
C THR A 29 -8.16 -11.13 4.38
N ARG A 30 -8.87 -10.17 4.99
CA ARG A 30 -9.53 -10.36 6.29
C ARG A 30 -10.69 -11.36 6.25
N ALA A 31 -11.25 -11.60 5.07
CA ALA A 31 -12.36 -12.50 4.85
C ALA A 31 -11.93 -13.88 4.33
N TYR A 32 -10.65 -14.09 3.95
CA TYR A 32 -10.20 -15.36 3.36
C TYR A 32 -10.61 -16.58 4.19
N ARG A 33 -10.40 -16.53 5.51
CA ARG A 33 -10.80 -17.62 6.40
C ARG A 33 -12.29 -17.90 6.32
N ASN A 34 -13.12 -16.86 6.47
CA ASN A 34 -14.57 -17.01 6.48
C ASN A 34 -15.07 -17.50 5.12
N LEU A 35 -14.54 -16.97 4.01
CA LEU A 35 -14.91 -17.42 2.67
C LEU A 35 -14.62 -18.90 2.44
N LEU A 36 -13.50 -19.42 2.97
CA LEU A 36 -13.21 -20.86 2.89
C LEU A 36 -14.20 -21.67 3.74
N LEU A 37 -14.43 -21.28 4.99
CA LEU A 37 -15.37 -21.96 5.89
C LEU A 37 -16.81 -21.95 5.34
N ASP A 38 -17.26 -20.80 4.84
CA ASP A 38 -18.60 -20.61 4.28
C ASP A 38 -18.83 -21.45 3.01
N ASN A 39 -17.76 -21.92 2.37
CA ASN A 39 -17.80 -22.79 1.19
C ASN A 39 -17.45 -24.26 1.50
N GLY A 40 -17.52 -24.65 2.78
CA GLY A 40 -17.39 -26.05 3.22
C GLY A 40 -15.96 -26.56 3.34
N PHE A 41 -14.95 -25.69 3.21
CA PHE A 41 -13.58 -26.06 3.54
C PHE A 41 -13.38 -26.11 5.05
N HIS A 42 -12.45 -26.94 5.49
CA HIS A 42 -12.04 -27.08 6.89
C HIS A 42 -10.51 -26.98 7.03
N ASP A 43 -10.02 -27.00 8.28
CA ASP A 43 -8.59 -26.87 8.60
C ASP A 43 -7.92 -25.66 7.92
N VAL A 44 -8.59 -24.51 8.00
CA VAL A 44 -8.11 -23.29 7.36
C VAL A 44 -6.89 -22.74 8.10
N GLU A 45 -5.79 -22.62 7.38
CA GLU A 45 -4.56 -21.96 7.81
C GLU A 45 -4.37 -20.67 7.02
N VAL A 46 -3.86 -19.63 7.70
CA VAL A 46 -3.53 -18.34 7.09
C VAL A 46 -2.13 -17.97 7.52
N GLU A 47 -1.25 -17.78 6.54
CA GLU A 47 0.12 -17.33 6.75
C GLU A 47 0.29 -15.93 6.16
N VAL A 48 1.28 -15.20 6.70
CA VAL A 48 1.69 -13.91 6.16
C VAL A 48 3.19 -13.91 5.90
N ASP A 49 3.57 -13.64 4.66
CA ASP A 49 4.93 -13.27 4.30
C ASP A 49 5.00 -11.75 4.13
N THR A 50 6.05 -11.12 4.65
CA THR A 50 6.17 -9.67 4.66
C THR A 50 7.45 -9.22 4.00
N ALA A 51 7.32 -8.60 2.83
CA ALA A 51 8.44 -7.97 2.15
C ALA A 51 8.64 -6.53 2.67
N ILE A 52 9.90 -6.18 2.97
CA ILE A 52 10.29 -4.83 3.39
C ILE A 52 11.27 -4.27 2.37
N PHE A 53 10.95 -3.09 1.83
CA PHE A 53 11.78 -2.40 0.85
C PHE A 53 12.20 -1.03 1.38
N THR A 54 13.50 -0.73 1.33
CA THR A 54 14.06 0.53 1.80
C THR A 54 14.76 1.35 0.71
N ASP A 55 14.81 0.83 -0.51
CA ASP A 55 15.48 1.41 -1.67
C ASP A 55 14.46 1.86 -2.75
N ALA A 56 14.95 2.15 -3.96
CA ALA A 56 14.13 2.64 -5.05
C ALA A 56 13.22 1.58 -5.71
N THR A 57 13.31 0.30 -5.32
CA THR A 57 12.58 -0.80 -5.96
C THR A 57 11.07 -0.54 -6.05
N MET A 58 10.50 0.11 -5.02
CA MET A 58 9.06 0.37 -4.93
C MET A 58 8.62 1.71 -5.53
N GLN A 59 9.51 2.49 -6.16
CA GLN A 59 9.14 3.78 -6.75
C GLN A 59 8.03 3.70 -7.79
N PRO A 60 8.02 2.73 -8.74
CA PRO A 60 6.92 2.60 -9.70
C PRO A 60 5.57 2.34 -9.02
N LEU A 61 5.54 1.51 -7.96
CA LEU A 61 4.33 1.26 -7.18
C LEU A 61 3.81 2.55 -6.54
N LEU A 62 4.69 3.30 -5.87
CA LEU A 62 4.34 4.54 -5.20
C LEU A 62 3.83 5.59 -6.20
N ALA A 63 4.49 5.75 -7.35
CA ALA A 63 4.00 6.61 -8.43
C ALA A 63 2.60 6.21 -8.89
N GLY A 64 2.33 4.91 -9.07
CA GLY A 64 1.00 4.42 -9.40
C GLY A 64 -0.06 4.69 -8.33
N HIS A 65 0.30 4.73 -7.05
CA HIS A 65 -0.63 5.11 -5.98
C HIS A 65 -1.00 6.59 -6.03
N ALA A 66 -0.01 7.46 -6.24
CA ALA A 66 -0.24 8.90 -6.38
C ALA A 66 -1.09 9.21 -7.62
N ASP A 67 -0.82 8.52 -8.74
CA ASP A 67 -1.59 8.69 -9.96
C ASP A 67 -3.04 8.22 -9.80
N ALA A 68 -3.28 7.07 -9.17
CA ALA A 68 -4.64 6.62 -8.85
C ALA A 68 -5.38 7.64 -7.96
N ALA A 69 -4.73 8.17 -6.92
CA ALA A 69 -5.32 9.18 -6.05
C ALA A 69 -5.64 10.50 -6.78
N ARG A 70 -4.82 10.87 -7.77
CA ARG A 70 -5.08 12.01 -8.66
C ARG A 70 -6.28 11.74 -9.58
N GLN A 71 -6.36 10.55 -10.17
CA GLN A 71 -7.45 10.16 -11.06
C GLN A 71 -8.81 10.11 -10.36
N THR A 72 -8.85 9.75 -9.07
CA THR A 72 -10.08 9.80 -8.26
C THR A 72 -10.43 11.21 -7.76
N GLY A 73 -9.57 12.20 -8.01
CA GLY A 73 -9.73 13.57 -7.51
C GLY A 73 -9.41 13.75 -6.01
N ALA A 74 -8.87 12.73 -5.34
CA ALA A 74 -8.53 12.81 -3.91
C ALA A 74 -7.40 13.81 -3.64
N ILE A 75 -6.51 14.04 -4.62
CA ILE A 75 -5.43 15.02 -4.56
C ILE A 75 -5.23 15.75 -5.90
N SER A 76 -4.63 16.94 -5.86
CA SER A 76 -4.19 17.65 -7.06
C SER A 76 -2.95 17.02 -7.69
N GLY A 77 -2.68 17.35 -8.97
CA GLY A 77 -1.45 16.94 -9.65
C GLY A 77 -0.17 17.41 -8.93
N GLU A 78 -0.14 18.66 -8.48
CA GLU A 78 0.96 19.22 -7.69
C GLU A 78 1.22 18.41 -6.41
N ARG A 79 0.16 18.02 -5.69
CA ARG A 79 0.29 17.20 -4.48
C ARG A 79 0.80 15.79 -4.80
N ALA A 80 0.41 15.22 -5.93
CA ALA A 80 0.90 13.92 -6.39
C ALA A 80 2.40 13.98 -6.70
N GLU A 81 2.82 14.96 -7.49
CA GLU A 81 4.23 15.17 -7.87
C GLU A 81 5.12 15.44 -6.65
N ALA A 82 4.67 16.31 -5.74
CA ALA A 82 5.39 16.61 -4.51
C ALA A 82 5.57 15.36 -3.62
N TRP A 83 4.52 14.53 -3.51
CA TRP A 83 4.59 13.31 -2.71
C TRP A 83 5.50 12.25 -3.35
N VAL A 84 5.44 12.05 -4.67
CA VAL A 84 6.32 11.12 -5.39
C VAL A 84 7.78 11.55 -5.28
N SER A 85 8.06 12.84 -5.48
CA SER A 85 9.41 13.40 -5.36
C SER A 85 9.99 13.21 -3.96
N GLU A 86 9.17 13.39 -2.93
CA GLU A 86 9.56 13.11 -1.54
C GLU A 86 9.86 11.62 -1.30
N GLN A 87 9.09 10.70 -1.89
CA GLN A 87 9.38 9.26 -1.79
C GLN A 87 10.68 8.89 -2.50
N ALA A 88 10.93 9.47 -3.69
CA ALA A 88 12.18 9.27 -4.42
C ALA A 88 13.39 9.79 -3.62
N ARG A 89 13.27 10.95 -2.97
CA ARG A 89 14.30 11.49 -2.08
C ARG A 89 14.54 10.59 -0.87
N ARG A 90 13.50 9.98 -0.30
CA ARG A 90 13.62 9.00 0.79
C ARG A 90 14.34 7.75 0.33
N ALA A 91 14.03 7.23 -0.85
CA ALA A 91 14.74 6.08 -1.42
C ALA A 91 16.23 6.38 -1.61
N ALA A 92 16.55 7.52 -2.24
CA ALA A 92 17.92 7.95 -2.50
C ALA A 92 18.76 8.17 -1.23
N SER A 93 18.12 8.45 -0.08
CA SER A 93 18.80 8.67 1.20
C SER A 93 18.74 7.46 2.14
N GLY A 94 18.22 6.31 1.70
CA GLY A 94 18.04 5.12 2.55
C GLY A 94 17.11 5.40 3.74
N ARG A 95 16.05 6.18 3.51
CA ARG A 95 15.03 6.59 4.49
C ARG A 95 13.61 6.23 4.03
N LEU A 96 13.47 5.56 2.88
CA LEU A 96 12.21 4.96 2.49
C LEU A 96 12.00 3.68 3.30
N MET A 97 10.75 3.39 3.62
CA MET A 97 10.33 2.09 4.11
C MET A 97 8.95 1.80 3.53
N VAL A 98 8.85 0.75 2.73
CA VAL A 98 7.60 0.21 2.22
C VAL A 98 7.48 -1.22 2.74
N VAL A 99 6.34 -1.52 3.35
CA VAL A 99 6.03 -2.84 3.90
C VAL A 99 4.88 -3.41 3.09
N VAL A 100 5.07 -4.59 2.50
CA VAL A 100 4.07 -5.27 1.68
C VAL A 100 3.75 -6.62 2.32
N PRO A 101 2.66 -6.71 3.11
CA PRO A 101 2.17 -7.98 3.62
C PRO A 101 1.46 -8.77 2.51
N MET A 102 1.88 -10.01 2.30
CA MET A 102 1.27 -10.98 1.39
C MET A 102 0.67 -12.10 2.23
N PHE A 103 -0.62 -12.34 2.07
CA PHE A 103 -1.35 -13.35 2.84
C PHE A 103 -1.61 -14.57 1.96
N LEU A 104 -1.33 -15.76 2.49
CA LEU A 104 -1.68 -17.05 1.90
C LEU A 104 -2.72 -17.71 2.79
N ALA A 105 -3.79 -18.24 2.19
CA ALA A 105 -4.76 -19.06 2.91
C ALA A 105 -4.85 -20.43 2.23
N ALA A 106 -4.77 -21.49 3.02
CA ALA A 106 -4.88 -22.88 2.59
C ALA A 106 -5.95 -23.59 3.43
N ALA A 107 -6.61 -24.57 2.83
CA ALA A 107 -7.65 -25.35 3.50
C ALA A 107 -7.87 -26.71 2.83
N THR A 108 -8.53 -27.62 3.53
CA THR A 108 -8.92 -28.95 3.03
C THR A 108 -10.41 -28.97 2.69
N ARG A 109 -10.79 -29.79 1.69
CA ARG A 109 -12.16 -29.92 1.19
C ARG A 109 -12.76 -31.26 1.54
#